data_AF-A0A2P8WDL0-F1
#
_entry.id   AF-A0A2P8WDL0-F1
#
_cell.length_a   1.000
_cell.length_b   1.000
_cell.length_c   1.000
_cell.angle_alpha   90.00
_cell.angle_beta   90.00
_cell.angle_gamma   90.00
#
_symmetry.space_group_name_H-M   'P 1'
#
loop_
_entity.id
_entity.type
_entity.pdbx_description
1 polymer ?
#
loop_
_entity_poly.entity_id
_entity_poly.type
_entity_poly.pdbx_seq_one_letter_code
_entity_poly.pdbx_strand_id
1 'polypeptide(L)'
;FYDYAFVTRGAEHNVRQNFLRRLGDPAATSLKSTGLSTVDSNSDVGDDYKQKLKEKLNQIAYDVNINPYGRFDLPTERIPDHSRFKPINITETADGIRYHTEAGQTFDIRINQGELTHTVEGLGLQMMSGRGVTQDSPWFTKNQGFNRAHLIANEFGGSGYADGQNLATTSDHYNKNVMRDAERTIGQSIELFAEANGVEVDHVRFDMTVQVTFGNLLDSQILAKIAQQDWFPKESAEALENDIKQKIEAGDVSEDLMRVTGVVYTWRARIPAGVVQTLPQGKADRQRTTRIGPDYWILAAE
;
A
#
# COMPACT_ATOMS: atom_id res chain seq x y z
N PHE A 1 28.58 -30.68 35.62
CA PHE A 1 27.82 -30.91 34.37
C PHE A 1 28.08 -29.83 33.34
N TYR A 2 27.86 -28.55 33.66
CA TYR A 2 28.06 -27.44 32.72
C TYR A 2 29.47 -27.41 32.10
N ASP A 3 30.53 -27.42 32.92
CA ASP A 3 31.91 -27.40 32.39
C ASP A 3 32.24 -28.61 31.51
N TYR A 4 31.70 -29.77 31.91
CA TYR A 4 31.83 -31.02 31.17
C TYR A 4 31.11 -30.97 29.80
N ALA A 5 29.89 -30.44 29.75
CA ALA A 5 29.07 -30.40 28.53
C ALA A 5 29.39 -29.21 27.61
N PHE A 6 29.88 -28.08 28.14
CA PHE A 6 29.98 -26.82 27.40
C PHE A 6 31.38 -26.19 27.37
N VAL A 7 32.30 -26.56 28.27
CA VAL A 7 33.62 -25.90 28.41
C VAL A 7 34.77 -26.80 27.95
N THR A 8 34.63 -28.13 28.07
CA THR A 8 35.71 -29.07 27.75
C THR A 8 35.92 -29.18 26.22
N ARG A 9 36.90 -28.45 25.68
CA ARG A 9 37.16 -28.23 24.24
C ARG A 9 37.72 -29.43 23.44
N GLY A 10 37.78 -30.64 24.01
CA GLY A 10 38.69 -31.69 23.52
C GLY A 10 38.13 -32.78 22.61
N ALA A 11 36.81 -32.99 22.53
CA ALA A 11 36.22 -34.03 21.68
C ALA A 11 34.78 -33.68 21.30
N GLU A 12 34.30 -34.26 20.19
CA GLU A 12 32.89 -34.28 19.78
C GLU A 12 32.03 -34.95 20.87
N HIS A 13 31.72 -34.22 21.94
CA HIS A 13 30.98 -34.80 23.04
C HIS A 13 29.49 -34.79 22.67
N ASN A 14 29.00 -35.95 22.22
CA ASN A 14 27.59 -36.21 21.94
C ASN A 14 26.66 -35.76 23.10
N VAL A 15 27.13 -35.72 24.34
CA VAL A 15 26.39 -35.18 25.51
C VAL A 15 25.92 -33.75 25.29
N ARG A 16 26.76 -32.86 24.74
CA ARG A 16 26.33 -31.48 24.42
C ARG A 16 25.23 -31.50 23.38
N GLN A 17 25.47 -32.17 22.25
CA GLN A 17 24.48 -32.26 21.17
C GLN A 17 23.18 -32.92 21.62
N ASN A 18 23.23 -33.97 22.44
CA ASN A 18 22.08 -34.67 22.98
C ASN A 18 21.29 -33.79 23.95
N PHE A 19 21.99 -33.05 24.83
CA PHE A 19 21.37 -32.10 25.73
C PHE A 19 20.68 -30.97 24.95
N LEU A 20 21.38 -30.38 23.99
CA LEU A 20 20.85 -29.33 23.14
C LEU A 20 19.66 -29.83 22.29
N ARG A 21 19.71 -31.03 21.69
CA ARG A 21 18.55 -31.62 20.97
C ARG A 21 17.34 -31.80 21.88
N ARG A 22 17.55 -32.35 23.08
CA ARG A 22 16.46 -32.57 24.05
C ARG A 22 15.77 -31.28 24.50
N LEU A 23 16.46 -30.15 24.46
CA LEU A 23 15.88 -28.84 24.78
C LEU A 23 15.31 -28.14 23.54
N GLY A 24 16.11 -28.07 22.48
CA GLY A 24 15.81 -27.25 21.31
C GLY A 24 14.81 -27.88 20.35
N ASP A 25 14.86 -29.18 20.10
CA ASP A 25 13.93 -29.82 19.14
C ASP A 25 12.47 -29.75 19.61
N PRO A 26 12.14 -30.01 20.90
CA PRO A 26 10.78 -29.81 21.41
C PRO A 26 10.34 -28.35 21.36
N ALA A 27 11.25 -27.41 21.65
CA ALA A 27 10.94 -25.98 21.59
C ALA A 27 10.66 -25.52 20.15
N ALA A 28 11.46 -25.94 19.17
CA ALA A 28 11.23 -25.69 17.75
C ALA A 28 9.88 -26.29 17.29
N THR A 29 9.60 -27.53 17.70
CA THR A 29 8.33 -28.22 17.41
C THR A 29 7.13 -27.49 18.01
N SER A 30 7.26 -27.03 19.26
CA SER A 30 6.22 -26.27 19.97
C SER A 30 5.97 -24.91 19.31
N LEU A 31 7.03 -24.16 18.97
CA LEU A 31 6.94 -22.89 18.25
C LEU A 31 6.25 -23.06 16.89
N LYS A 32 6.68 -24.07 16.13
CA LYS A 32 6.11 -24.41 14.82
C LYS A 32 4.62 -24.78 14.93
N SER A 33 4.26 -25.69 15.81
CA SER A 33 2.86 -26.13 15.98
C SER A 33 1.95 -25.00 16.47
N THR A 34 2.41 -24.20 17.43
CA THR A 34 1.68 -23.01 17.91
C THR A 34 1.47 -22.02 16.77
N GLY A 35 2.52 -21.69 16.02
CA GLY A 35 2.44 -20.78 14.87
C GLY A 35 1.46 -21.27 13.81
N LEU A 36 1.51 -22.56 13.44
CA LEU A 36 0.62 -23.14 12.44
C LEU A 36 -0.85 -23.08 12.91
N SER A 37 -1.13 -23.44 14.17
CA SER A 37 -2.47 -23.35 14.74
C SER A 37 -3.01 -21.92 14.78
N THR A 38 -2.16 -20.94 15.09
CA THR A 38 -2.55 -19.52 15.08
C THR A 38 -2.87 -19.04 13.67
N VAL A 39 -2.08 -19.44 12.66
CA VAL A 39 -2.34 -19.11 11.25
C VAL A 39 -3.64 -19.75 10.77
N ASP A 40 -3.90 -21.02 11.12
CA ASP A 40 -5.13 -21.72 10.72
C ASP A 40 -6.39 -21.07 11.30
N SER A 41 -6.33 -20.64 12.55
CA SER A 41 -7.47 -20.04 13.26
C SER A 41 -7.71 -18.56 12.93
N ASN A 42 -6.79 -17.88 12.26
CA ASN A 42 -6.93 -16.46 11.96
C ASN A 42 -7.79 -16.24 10.70
N SER A 43 -8.96 -15.64 10.83
CA SER A 43 -9.87 -15.32 9.71
C SER A 43 -9.42 -14.12 8.87
N ASP A 44 -8.50 -13.31 9.39
CA ASP A 44 -8.13 -12.01 8.82
C ASP A 44 -6.93 -12.11 7.88
N VAL A 45 -6.59 -13.33 7.47
CA VAL A 45 -5.47 -13.64 6.58
C VAL A 45 -5.98 -14.52 5.45
N GLY A 46 -5.74 -14.14 4.19
CA GLY A 46 -6.16 -14.93 3.03
C GLY A 46 -5.40 -16.25 2.91
N ASP A 47 -6.02 -17.23 2.26
CA ASP A 47 -5.51 -18.61 2.20
C ASP A 47 -4.12 -18.71 1.53
N ASP A 48 -3.89 -17.93 0.47
CA ASP A 48 -2.58 -17.86 -0.20
C ASP A 48 -1.48 -17.38 0.75
N TYR A 49 -1.74 -16.34 1.54
CA TYR A 49 -0.77 -15.82 2.50
C TYR A 49 -0.60 -16.78 3.69
N LYS A 50 -1.69 -17.40 4.16
CA LYS A 50 -1.62 -18.49 5.15
C LYS A 50 -0.69 -19.59 4.68
N GLN A 51 -0.79 -20.02 3.42
CA GLN A 51 0.09 -21.05 2.87
C GLN A 51 1.56 -20.61 2.92
N LYS A 52 1.89 -19.38 2.47
CA LYS A 52 3.25 -18.85 2.51
C LYS A 52 3.78 -18.71 3.95
N LEU A 53 2.93 -18.29 4.90
CA LEU A 53 3.27 -18.26 6.32
C LEU A 53 3.55 -19.67 6.86
N LYS A 54 2.72 -20.66 6.52
CA LYS A 54 2.93 -22.05 6.90
C LYS A 54 4.25 -22.58 6.35
N GLU A 55 4.59 -22.27 5.11
CA GLU A 55 5.89 -22.62 4.51
C GLU A 55 7.07 -22.01 5.29
N LYS A 56 6.96 -20.75 5.75
CA LYS A 56 7.97 -20.10 6.59
C LYS A 56 8.04 -20.71 8.00
N LEU A 57 6.91 -20.94 8.65
CA LEU A 57 6.85 -21.60 9.96
C LEU A 57 7.43 -23.02 9.89
N ASN A 58 7.28 -23.70 8.76
CA ASN A 58 7.86 -25.02 8.53
C ASN A 58 9.40 -25.00 8.52
N GLN A 59 10.03 -23.84 8.33
CA GLN A 59 11.50 -23.66 8.36
C GLN A 59 12.06 -23.48 9.78
N ILE A 60 11.21 -23.31 10.80
CA ILE A 60 11.67 -23.21 12.20
C ILE A 60 12.41 -24.50 12.56
N ALA A 61 13.68 -24.35 12.87
CA ALA A 61 14.56 -25.44 13.27
C ALA A 61 15.52 -24.98 14.37
N TYR A 62 16.14 -25.95 15.04
CA TYR A 62 17.17 -25.69 16.03
C TYR A 62 18.46 -26.42 15.62
N ASP A 63 19.51 -25.64 15.33
CA ASP A 63 20.81 -26.18 14.94
C ASP A 63 21.69 -26.36 16.19
N VAL A 64 21.94 -27.62 16.55
CA VAL A 64 22.77 -28.01 17.70
C VAL A 64 24.27 -27.85 17.45
N ASN A 65 24.69 -27.61 16.21
CA ASN A 65 26.10 -27.49 15.84
C ASN A 65 26.66 -26.08 16.06
N ILE A 66 25.80 -25.09 16.27
CA ILE A 66 26.23 -23.72 16.59
C ILE A 66 26.74 -23.66 18.04
N ASN A 67 28.01 -23.31 18.20
CA ASN A 67 28.66 -23.23 19.49
C ASN A 67 28.32 -21.88 20.18
N PRO A 68 28.08 -21.84 21.51
CA PRO A 68 28.05 -22.97 22.46
C PRO A 68 26.68 -23.57 22.76
N TYR A 69 25.58 -22.91 22.39
CA TYR A 69 24.24 -23.25 22.86
C TYR A 69 23.25 -23.59 21.76
N GLY A 70 23.74 -23.97 20.57
CA GLY A 70 22.92 -24.07 19.38
C GLY A 70 22.35 -22.72 18.95
N ARG A 71 21.49 -22.75 17.93
CA ARG A 71 20.77 -21.56 17.45
C ARG A 71 19.41 -21.96 16.92
N PHE A 72 18.39 -21.16 17.20
CA PHE A 72 17.17 -21.22 16.42
C PHE A 72 17.42 -20.63 15.04
N ASP A 73 17.05 -21.37 14.01
CA ASP A 73 16.87 -20.82 12.68
C ASP A 73 15.40 -20.43 12.57
N LEU A 74 15.15 -19.13 12.72
CA LEU A 74 13.83 -18.54 12.59
C LEU A 74 13.68 -18.01 11.17
N PRO A 75 12.51 -18.17 10.53
CA PRO A 75 12.26 -17.54 9.24
C PRO A 75 12.45 -16.03 9.37
N THR A 76 13.12 -15.42 8.40
CA THR A 76 13.26 -13.96 8.37
C THR A 76 11.93 -13.29 8.02
N GLU A 77 11.62 -12.21 8.74
CA GLU A 77 10.45 -11.38 8.55
C GLU A 77 10.52 -10.63 7.22
N ARG A 78 9.98 -11.26 6.18
CA ARG A 78 9.21 -10.64 5.10
C ARG A 78 8.94 -11.72 4.08
N ILE A 79 7.67 -12.10 3.95
CA ILE A 79 7.19 -12.60 2.67
C ILE A 79 6.98 -11.31 1.85
N PRO A 80 7.83 -11.02 0.85
CA PRO A 80 7.61 -9.88 -0.03
C PRO A 80 6.37 -10.22 -0.84
N ASP A 81 5.22 -9.79 -0.33
CA ASP A 81 3.95 -10.14 -0.93
C ASP A 81 3.14 -8.90 -1.17
N HIS A 82 3.06 -8.54 -2.44
CA HIS A 82 2.16 -7.49 -2.90
C HIS A 82 0.70 -7.91 -2.76
N SER A 83 0.41 -9.19 -2.48
CA SER A 83 -0.94 -9.65 -2.13
C SER A 83 -1.40 -9.20 -0.75
N ARG A 84 -0.49 -8.80 0.16
CA ARG A 84 -0.92 -8.42 1.53
C ARG A 84 -1.80 -7.18 1.60
N PHE A 85 -1.87 -6.44 0.49
CA PHE A 85 -2.74 -5.28 0.30
C PHE A 85 -4.00 -5.61 -0.52
N LYS A 86 -4.22 -6.89 -0.83
CA LYS A 86 -5.44 -7.37 -1.43
C LYS A 86 -6.60 -7.10 -0.45
N PRO A 87 -7.73 -6.58 -0.94
CA PRO A 87 -8.93 -6.44 -0.13
C PRO A 87 -9.40 -7.82 0.36
N ILE A 88 -9.71 -7.91 1.66
CA ILE A 88 -10.36 -9.04 2.30
C ILE A 88 -11.58 -8.55 3.07
N ASN A 89 -12.57 -9.43 3.26
CA ASN A 89 -13.81 -9.13 3.97
C ASN A 89 -14.54 -7.88 3.43
N ILE A 90 -14.59 -7.74 2.10
CA ILE A 90 -15.28 -6.63 1.44
C ILE A 90 -16.76 -6.67 1.83
N THR A 91 -17.24 -5.56 2.39
CA THR A 91 -18.64 -5.36 2.77
C THR A 91 -19.18 -4.18 2.00
N GLU A 92 -20.27 -4.39 1.26
CA GLU A 92 -21.00 -3.30 0.62
C GLU A 92 -21.72 -2.45 1.67
N THR A 93 -21.73 -1.14 1.44
CA THR A 93 -22.42 -0.15 2.25
C THR A 93 -23.38 0.63 1.36
N ALA A 94 -24.24 1.46 1.94
CA ALA A 94 -25.18 2.27 1.15
C ALA A 94 -24.47 3.17 0.11
N ASP A 95 -23.25 3.64 0.42
CA ASP A 95 -22.54 4.66 -0.35
C ASP A 95 -21.20 4.16 -0.93
N GLY A 96 -20.91 2.85 -0.89
CA GLY A 96 -19.66 2.29 -1.40
C GLY A 96 -19.24 0.99 -0.70
N ILE A 97 -17.95 0.82 -0.40
CA ILE A 97 -17.43 -0.43 0.19
C ILE A 97 -16.54 -0.19 1.39
N ARG A 98 -16.48 -1.16 2.30
CA ARG A 98 -15.49 -1.22 3.38
C ARG A 98 -14.74 -2.55 3.30
N TYR A 99 -13.42 -2.51 3.49
CA TYR A 99 -12.61 -3.72 3.52
C TYR A 99 -11.38 -3.56 4.42
N HIS A 100 -10.73 -4.69 4.72
CA HIS A 100 -9.43 -4.71 5.37
C HIS A 100 -8.38 -5.33 4.44
N THR A 101 -7.11 -5.11 4.71
CA THR A 101 -6.01 -5.82 4.05
C THR A 101 -5.39 -6.82 5.01
N GLU A 102 -4.68 -7.83 4.48
CA GLU A 102 -3.92 -8.77 5.31
C GLU A 102 -2.81 -8.07 6.12
N ALA A 103 -2.34 -6.91 5.64
CA ALA A 103 -1.41 -6.06 6.36
C ALA A 103 -2.07 -5.17 7.45
N GLY A 104 -3.36 -5.35 7.72
CA GLY A 104 -4.10 -4.74 8.83
C GLY A 104 -4.60 -3.33 8.59
N GLN A 105 -4.50 -2.81 7.35
CA GLN A 105 -5.11 -1.52 7.01
C GLN A 105 -6.62 -1.70 6.87
N THR A 106 -7.38 -0.65 7.17
CA THR A 106 -8.82 -0.59 6.90
C THR A 106 -9.08 0.48 5.86
N PHE A 107 -10.00 0.22 4.93
CA PHE A 107 -10.42 1.17 3.92
C PHE A 107 -11.93 1.35 3.94
N ASP A 108 -12.37 2.59 3.88
CA ASP A 108 -13.76 2.99 3.66
C ASP A 108 -13.82 3.84 2.39
N ILE A 109 -14.51 3.31 1.38
CA ILE A 109 -14.57 3.86 0.03
C ILE A 109 -15.98 4.34 -0.21
N ARG A 110 -16.12 5.61 -0.62
CA ARG A 110 -17.40 6.16 -1.09
C ARG A 110 -17.38 6.35 -2.59
N ILE A 111 -18.41 5.81 -3.23
CA ILE A 111 -18.58 5.73 -4.67
C ILE A 111 -19.83 6.54 -5.03
N ASN A 112 -19.73 7.36 -6.08
CA ASN A 112 -20.87 8.16 -6.53
C ASN A 112 -21.80 7.33 -7.47
N GLN A 113 -22.86 7.96 -7.96
CA GLN A 113 -23.82 7.31 -8.86
C GLN A 113 -23.22 6.86 -10.22
N GLY A 114 -22.02 7.32 -10.60
CA GLY A 114 -21.31 6.92 -11.82
C GLY A 114 -20.22 5.88 -11.59
N GLU A 115 -20.29 5.15 -10.47
CA GLU A 115 -19.29 4.15 -10.05
C GLU A 115 -17.88 4.73 -9.83
N LEU A 116 -17.77 6.05 -9.61
CA LEU A 116 -16.49 6.70 -9.37
C LEU A 116 -16.26 6.87 -7.87
N THR A 117 -15.09 6.43 -7.43
CA THR A 117 -14.61 6.67 -6.07
C THR A 117 -14.33 8.14 -5.84
N HIS A 118 -15.13 8.79 -5.00
CA HIS A 118 -14.98 10.20 -4.66
C HIS A 118 -14.39 10.42 -3.26
N THR A 119 -14.35 9.39 -2.41
CA THR A 119 -13.66 9.44 -1.12
C THR A 119 -13.03 8.08 -0.79
N VAL A 120 -11.78 8.12 -0.33
CA VAL A 120 -11.06 6.96 0.23
C VAL A 120 -10.56 7.35 1.61
N GLU A 121 -10.99 6.64 2.64
CA GLU A 121 -10.43 6.74 3.99
C GLU A 121 -9.62 5.48 4.28
N GLY A 122 -8.29 5.62 4.40
CA GLY A 122 -7.38 4.56 4.81
C GLY A 122 -6.94 4.74 6.26
N LEU A 123 -7.13 3.72 7.10
CA LEU A 123 -6.79 3.71 8.51
C LEU A 123 -5.65 2.73 8.81
N GLY A 124 -4.74 3.13 9.70
CA GLY A 124 -3.62 2.29 10.10
C GLY A 124 -2.61 2.05 8.97
N LEU A 125 -2.49 3.01 8.06
CA LEU A 125 -1.52 3.00 6.97
C LEU A 125 -0.09 3.09 7.51
N GLN A 126 0.86 2.63 6.69
CA GLN A 126 2.28 2.67 6.99
C GLN A 126 3.07 2.83 5.69
N MET A 127 4.26 3.40 5.79
CA MET A 127 5.18 3.43 4.66
C MET A 127 5.61 2.00 4.31
N MET A 128 5.59 1.66 3.02
CA MET A 128 6.06 0.37 2.53
C MET A 128 7.05 0.52 1.37
N SER A 129 7.91 -0.49 1.21
CA SER A 129 8.77 -0.63 0.05
C SER A 129 8.24 -1.67 -0.95
N GLY A 130 8.49 -1.43 -2.24
CA GLY A 130 8.11 -2.33 -3.34
C GLY A 130 6.93 -1.85 -4.19
N ARG A 131 6.54 -2.61 -5.22
CA ARG A 131 5.46 -2.27 -6.16
C ARG A 131 4.26 -3.20 -6.00
N GLY A 132 3.10 -2.66 -5.65
CA GLY A 132 1.84 -3.40 -5.58
C GLY A 132 1.30 -3.85 -6.95
N VAL A 133 0.25 -4.65 -6.90
CA VAL A 133 -0.60 -4.96 -8.07
C VAL A 133 -1.42 -3.72 -8.42
N THR A 134 -1.61 -3.47 -9.71
CA THR A 134 -2.52 -2.43 -10.23
C THR A 134 -3.43 -3.04 -11.30
N GLN A 135 -4.74 -2.98 -11.08
CA GLN A 135 -5.79 -3.43 -11.98
C GLN A 135 -6.55 -2.24 -12.56
N ASP A 136 -7.44 -2.51 -13.51
CA ASP A 136 -8.16 -1.50 -14.27
C ASP A 136 -9.13 -0.73 -13.37
N SER A 137 -9.12 0.59 -13.46
CA SER A 137 -10.13 1.47 -12.86
C SER A 137 -11.40 1.48 -13.70
N PRO A 138 -12.55 1.91 -13.14
CA PRO A 138 -13.75 2.18 -13.92
C PRO A 138 -13.45 3.06 -15.13
N TRP A 139 -14.00 2.68 -16.29
CA TRP A 139 -13.88 3.38 -17.58
C TRP A 139 -12.46 3.49 -18.15
N PHE A 140 -11.49 2.75 -17.60
CA PHE A 140 -10.14 2.70 -18.13
C PHE A 140 -10.14 2.05 -19.53
N THR A 141 -9.52 2.74 -20.50
CA THR A 141 -9.26 2.16 -21.83
C THR A 141 -7.75 2.11 -22.09
N LYS A 142 -7.28 0.92 -22.49
CA LYS A 142 -5.84 0.67 -22.70
C LYS A 142 -5.35 1.41 -23.95
N ASN A 143 -4.08 1.87 -23.90
CA ASN A 143 -3.39 2.56 -25.00
C ASN A 143 -4.00 3.92 -25.39
N GLN A 144 -4.68 4.58 -24.46
CA GLN A 144 -5.32 5.87 -24.66
C GLN A 144 -4.72 6.93 -23.71
N GLY A 145 -3.40 6.90 -23.45
CA GLY A 145 -2.73 7.87 -22.57
C GLY A 145 -3.23 7.90 -21.11
N PHE A 146 -4.12 6.98 -20.72
CA PHE A 146 -4.66 6.87 -19.39
C PHE A 146 -3.81 5.97 -18.50
N ASN A 147 -3.90 6.23 -17.20
CA ASN A 147 -3.30 5.42 -16.16
C ASN A 147 -4.33 5.05 -15.10
N ARG A 148 -4.05 3.95 -14.40
CA ARG A 148 -4.82 3.47 -13.26
C ARG A 148 -4.17 4.06 -12.02
N ALA A 149 -4.58 5.26 -11.66
CA ALA A 149 -3.96 5.96 -10.55
C ALA A 149 -4.52 5.44 -9.22
N HIS A 150 -3.63 5.06 -8.32
CA HIS A 150 -3.98 4.80 -6.93
C HIS A 150 -4.42 6.10 -6.25
N LEU A 151 -5.58 6.10 -5.60
CA LEU A 151 -6.04 7.28 -4.85
C LEU A 151 -5.25 7.44 -3.55
N ILE A 152 -5.14 6.36 -2.76
CA ILE A 152 -4.07 6.19 -1.76
C ILE A 152 -2.97 5.39 -2.41
N ALA A 153 -1.77 5.97 -2.51
CA ALA A 153 -0.62 5.38 -3.17
C ALA A 153 -0.22 4.02 -2.59
N ASN A 154 0.34 3.16 -3.45
CA ASN A 154 0.92 1.89 -3.02
C ASN A 154 2.00 2.08 -1.95
N GLU A 155 2.83 3.14 -2.00
CA GLU A 155 3.86 3.36 -0.96
C GLU A 155 3.30 3.62 0.44
N PHE A 156 2.00 3.94 0.55
CA PHE A 156 1.25 4.11 1.79
C PHE A 156 0.44 2.86 2.18
N GLY A 157 0.58 1.76 1.43
CA GLY A 157 -0.20 0.53 1.61
C GLY A 157 -1.59 0.57 0.95
N GLY A 158 -1.81 1.49 0.01
CA GLY A 158 -3.04 1.53 -0.79
C GLY A 158 -3.16 0.33 -1.74
N SER A 159 -4.38 -0.20 -1.85
CA SER A 159 -4.66 -1.34 -2.72
C SER A 159 -4.80 -0.91 -4.17
N GLY A 160 -4.21 -1.65 -5.12
CA GLY A 160 -4.47 -1.47 -6.55
C GLY A 160 -5.35 -2.54 -7.17
N TYR A 161 -6.06 -3.31 -6.36
CA TYR A 161 -7.03 -4.26 -6.86
C TYR A 161 -8.33 -3.53 -7.21
N ALA A 162 -8.97 -3.91 -8.32
CA ALA A 162 -10.21 -3.31 -8.79
C ALA A 162 -11.32 -3.43 -7.75
N ASP A 163 -11.43 -4.60 -7.10
CA ASP A 163 -12.37 -4.86 -6.00
C ASP A 163 -12.18 -3.91 -4.80
N GLY A 164 -10.99 -3.33 -4.65
CA GLY A 164 -10.68 -2.37 -3.59
C GLY A 164 -11.11 -0.94 -3.90
N GLN A 165 -11.52 -0.65 -5.14
CA GLN A 165 -12.06 0.66 -5.56
C GLN A 165 -11.19 1.87 -5.18
N ASN A 166 -9.89 1.66 -4.95
CA ASN A 166 -8.89 2.69 -4.62
C ASN A 166 -8.16 3.18 -5.89
N LEU A 167 -8.89 3.26 -7.00
CA LEU A 167 -8.35 3.60 -8.31
C LEU A 167 -9.19 4.67 -8.98
N ALA A 168 -8.54 5.55 -9.74
CA ALA A 168 -9.20 6.48 -10.66
C ALA A 168 -8.47 6.48 -12.01
N THR A 169 -9.24 6.65 -13.08
CA THR A 169 -8.68 6.85 -14.42
C THR A 169 -8.18 8.29 -14.54
N THR A 170 -6.88 8.47 -14.77
CA THR A 170 -6.23 9.78 -14.94
C THR A 170 -5.33 9.77 -16.15
N SER A 171 -4.85 10.92 -16.60
CA SER A 171 -3.77 10.97 -17.58
C SER A 171 -2.46 10.42 -17.01
N ASP A 172 -1.59 9.91 -17.89
CA ASP A 172 -0.29 9.42 -17.48
C ASP A 172 0.58 10.48 -16.78
N HIS A 173 0.57 11.70 -17.31
CA HIS A 173 1.30 12.82 -16.71
C HIS A 173 0.78 13.15 -15.31
N TYR A 174 -0.55 13.22 -15.14
CA TYR A 174 -1.15 13.53 -13.84
C TYR A 174 -0.78 12.49 -12.79
N ASN A 175 -0.89 11.20 -13.12
CA ASN A 175 -0.51 10.12 -12.22
C ASN A 175 1.00 10.15 -11.88
N LYS A 176 1.86 10.18 -12.90
CA LYS A 176 3.30 9.98 -12.71
C LYS A 176 4.05 11.19 -12.19
N ASN A 177 3.51 12.40 -12.37
CA ASN A 177 4.16 13.64 -11.95
C ASN A 177 3.35 14.35 -10.87
N VAL A 178 2.11 14.77 -11.17
CA VAL A 178 1.33 15.62 -10.26
C VAL A 178 0.95 14.88 -8.97
N MET A 179 0.37 13.67 -9.09
CA MET A 179 0.06 12.83 -7.93
C MET A 179 1.36 12.39 -7.25
N ARG A 180 2.35 11.94 -8.02
CA ARG A 180 3.64 11.47 -7.46
C ARG A 180 4.36 12.52 -6.63
N ASP A 181 4.33 13.78 -7.00
CA ASP A 181 4.99 14.86 -6.25
C ASP A 181 4.23 15.20 -4.95
N ALA A 182 2.89 15.11 -4.97
CA ALA A 182 2.10 15.20 -3.74
C ALA A 182 2.38 14.02 -2.80
N GLU A 183 2.45 12.79 -3.33
CA GLU A 183 2.82 11.60 -2.57
C GLU A 183 4.22 11.72 -1.96
N ARG A 184 5.23 12.14 -2.73
CA ARG A 184 6.58 12.41 -2.22
C ARG A 184 6.56 13.42 -1.07
N THR A 185 5.79 14.50 -1.22
CA THR A 185 5.64 15.52 -0.17
C THR A 185 5.03 14.92 1.10
N ILE A 186 3.99 14.09 0.96
CA ILE A 186 3.36 13.39 2.09
C ILE A 186 4.36 12.45 2.78
N GLY A 187 5.07 11.63 2.00
CA GLY A 187 6.09 10.68 2.47
C GLY A 187 7.20 11.36 3.24
N GLN A 188 7.80 12.43 2.69
CA GLN A 188 8.79 13.25 3.39
C GLN A 188 8.24 13.83 4.69
N SER A 189 6.96 14.23 4.68
CA SER A 189 6.31 14.75 5.89
C SER A 189 6.19 13.69 6.99
N ILE A 190 5.99 12.41 6.63
CA ILE A 190 5.93 11.26 7.54
C ILE A 190 7.34 10.91 8.04
N GLU A 191 8.35 10.92 7.18
CA GLU A 191 9.76 10.72 7.54
C GLU A 191 10.22 11.77 8.57
N LEU A 192 9.94 13.05 8.32
CA LEU A 192 10.24 14.13 9.26
C LEU A 192 9.47 14.00 10.59
N PHE A 193 8.29 13.36 10.58
CA PHE A 193 7.56 13.05 11.81
C PHE A 193 8.24 11.91 12.58
N ALA A 194 8.71 10.87 11.89
CA ALA A 194 9.45 9.76 12.48
C ALA A 194 10.74 10.25 13.16
N GLU A 195 11.55 11.01 12.42
CA GLU A 195 12.80 11.61 12.89
C GLU A 195 12.58 12.48 14.14
N ALA A 196 11.56 13.35 14.10
CA ALA A 196 11.24 14.23 15.22
C ALA A 196 10.75 13.49 16.48
N ASN A 197 10.34 12.22 16.35
CA ASN A 197 9.95 11.36 17.48
C ASN A 197 11.04 10.31 17.81
N GLY A 198 12.16 10.31 17.09
CA GLY A 198 13.26 9.38 17.32
C GLY A 198 12.87 7.92 17.11
N VAL A 199 12.06 7.66 16.08
CA VAL A 199 11.64 6.31 15.66
C VAL A 199 11.92 6.10 14.17
N GLU A 200 12.01 4.84 13.76
CA GLU A 200 12.07 4.46 12.35
C GLU A 200 10.73 4.75 11.64
N VAL A 201 10.78 5.07 10.34
CA VAL A 201 9.59 5.46 9.56
C VAL A 201 8.56 4.33 9.43
N ASP A 202 8.99 3.08 9.45
CA ASP A 202 8.12 1.90 9.38
C ASP A 202 7.36 1.61 10.69
N HIS A 203 7.76 2.25 11.80
CA HIS A 203 7.02 2.25 13.06
C HIS A 203 5.95 3.35 13.13
N VAL A 204 5.95 4.29 12.19
CA VAL A 204 4.89 5.30 12.11
C VAL A 204 3.63 4.66 11.53
N ARG A 205 2.47 5.01 12.11
CA ARG A 205 1.16 4.73 11.52
C ARG A 205 0.48 6.05 11.17
N PHE A 206 -0.34 6.04 10.14
CA PHE A 206 -1.13 7.22 9.79
C PHE A 206 -2.49 6.83 9.25
N ASP A 207 -3.42 7.75 9.39
CA ASP A 207 -4.73 7.69 8.76
C ASP A 207 -4.76 8.75 7.65
N MET A 208 -5.38 8.44 6.51
CA MET A 208 -5.46 9.32 5.35
C MET A 208 -6.87 9.31 4.75
N THR A 209 -7.40 10.50 4.48
CA THR A 209 -8.60 10.71 3.66
C THR A 209 -8.18 11.36 2.35
N VAL A 210 -8.58 10.74 1.23
CA VAL A 210 -8.44 11.29 -0.12
C VAL A 210 -9.83 11.63 -0.64
N GLN A 211 -10.05 12.88 -1.00
CA GLN A 211 -11.29 13.33 -1.62
C GLN A 211 -11.02 13.71 -3.07
N VAL A 212 -11.80 13.14 -3.98
CA VAL A 212 -11.65 13.33 -5.42
C VAL A 212 -12.86 14.06 -5.95
N THR A 213 -12.62 15.09 -6.75
CA THR A 213 -13.67 15.79 -7.50
C THR A 213 -13.53 15.43 -8.97
N PHE A 214 -14.67 15.16 -9.61
CA PHE A 214 -14.75 14.82 -11.02
C PHE A 214 -15.49 15.92 -11.79
N GLY A 215 -15.14 16.09 -13.05
CA GLY A 215 -15.80 16.96 -14.00
C GLY A 215 -16.01 16.27 -15.34
N ASN A 216 -16.92 16.82 -16.14
CA ASN A 216 -17.19 16.29 -17.47
C ASN A 216 -15.92 16.39 -18.35
N LEU A 217 -15.65 15.34 -19.13
CA LEU A 217 -14.53 15.32 -20.06
C LEU A 217 -14.57 16.46 -21.08
N LEU A 218 -15.77 16.84 -21.51
CA LEU A 218 -16.04 17.89 -22.49
C LEU A 218 -16.39 19.25 -21.85
N ASP A 219 -16.02 19.48 -20.59
CA ASP A 219 -16.24 20.78 -19.94
C ASP A 219 -15.47 21.90 -20.67
N SER A 220 -16.19 22.86 -21.25
CA SER A 220 -15.61 23.91 -22.08
C SER A 220 -14.64 24.83 -21.33
N GLN A 221 -14.82 25.04 -20.02
CA GLN A 221 -13.89 25.84 -19.22
C GLN A 221 -12.58 25.09 -18.98
N ILE A 222 -12.64 23.77 -18.79
CA ILE A 222 -11.44 22.94 -18.66
C ILE A 222 -10.72 22.83 -20.00
N LEU A 223 -11.44 22.55 -21.10
CA LEU A 223 -10.84 22.48 -22.44
C LEU A 223 -10.12 23.78 -22.81
N ALA A 224 -10.73 24.94 -22.50
CA ALA A 224 -10.09 26.24 -22.70
C ALA A 224 -8.80 26.40 -21.87
N LYS A 225 -8.76 25.89 -20.64
CA LYS A 225 -7.54 25.91 -19.80
C LYS A 225 -6.46 24.96 -20.31
N ILE A 226 -6.83 23.82 -20.89
CA ILE A 226 -5.91 22.88 -21.53
C ILE A 226 -5.26 23.54 -22.75
N ALA A 227 -6.06 24.18 -23.61
CA ALA A 227 -5.58 24.90 -24.79
C ALA A 227 -4.62 26.07 -24.46
N GLN A 228 -4.62 26.56 -23.22
CA GLN A 228 -3.74 27.61 -22.73
C GLN A 228 -2.43 27.09 -22.10
N GLN A 229 -2.28 25.77 -21.94
CA GLN A 229 -1.06 25.23 -21.36
C GLN A 229 0.14 25.36 -22.30
N ASP A 230 1.32 25.68 -21.76
CA ASP A 230 2.53 25.88 -22.57
C ASP A 230 2.98 24.62 -23.33
N TRP A 231 2.62 23.43 -22.82
CA TRP A 231 2.93 22.15 -23.45
C TRP A 231 1.91 21.75 -24.53
N PHE A 232 0.75 22.40 -24.60
CA PHE A 232 -0.33 22.02 -25.51
C PHE A 232 -0.12 22.67 -26.89
N PRO A 233 -0.17 21.92 -28.00
CA PRO A 233 -0.02 22.49 -29.34
C PRO A 233 -1.13 23.49 -29.66
N LYS A 234 -0.79 24.76 -29.86
CA LYS A 234 -1.78 25.84 -30.05
C LYS A 234 -2.63 25.63 -31.29
N GLU A 235 -2.07 25.04 -32.33
CA GLU A 235 -2.75 24.64 -33.56
C GLU A 235 -3.83 23.58 -33.35
N SER A 236 -3.75 22.79 -32.26
CA SER A 236 -4.73 21.76 -31.93
C SER A 236 -5.85 22.26 -31.01
N ALA A 237 -5.77 23.51 -30.54
CA ALA A 237 -6.72 24.06 -29.57
C ALA A 237 -8.16 24.11 -30.10
N GLU A 238 -8.33 24.47 -31.37
CA GLU A 238 -9.65 24.55 -32.01
C GLU A 238 -10.26 23.17 -32.31
N ALA A 239 -9.42 22.14 -32.47
CA ALA A 239 -9.85 20.78 -32.79
C ALA A 239 -10.11 19.91 -31.54
N LEU A 240 -9.55 20.29 -30.38
CA LEU A 240 -9.53 19.49 -29.15
C LEU A 240 -10.87 18.86 -28.77
N GLU A 241 -11.95 19.64 -28.75
CA GLU A 241 -13.28 19.12 -28.39
C GLU A 241 -13.79 18.08 -29.39
N ASN A 242 -13.58 18.33 -30.69
CA ASN A 242 -13.98 17.43 -31.75
C ASN A 242 -13.17 16.14 -31.75
N ASP A 243 -11.86 16.22 -31.46
CA ASP A 243 -10.99 15.05 -31.36
C ASP A 243 -11.43 14.11 -30.22
N ILE A 244 -11.80 14.68 -29.07
CA ILE A 244 -12.33 13.89 -27.94
C ILE A 244 -13.68 13.25 -28.33
N LYS A 245 -14.58 14.01 -28.96
CA LYS A 245 -15.87 13.48 -29.44
C LYS A 245 -15.69 12.33 -30.42
N GLN A 246 -14.77 12.45 -31.38
CA GLN A 246 -14.46 11.37 -32.33
C GLN A 246 -13.94 10.12 -31.62
N LYS A 247 -13.10 10.26 -30.58
CA LYS A 247 -12.64 9.11 -29.78
C LYS A 247 -13.78 8.46 -28.99
N ILE A 248 -14.75 9.24 -28.51
CA ILE A 248 -15.96 8.70 -27.87
C ILE A 248 -16.82 7.95 -28.90
N GLU A 249 -17.09 8.55 -30.06
CA GLU A 249 -17.88 7.94 -31.14
C GLU A 249 -17.24 6.66 -31.69
N ALA A 250 -15.91 6.60 -31.73
CA ALA A 250 -15.14 5.42 -32.12
C ALA A 250 -15.13 4.31 -31.05
N GLY A 251 -15.57 4.59 -29.82
CA GLY A 251 -15.51 3.68 -28.68
C GLY A 251 -14.11 3.55 -28.05
N ASP A 252 -13.17 4.43 -28.43
CA ASP A 252 -11.81 4.48 -27.87
C ASP A 252 -11.80 5.11 -26.46
N VAL A 253 -12.80 5.91 -26.15
CA VAL A 253 -12.99 6.56 -24.85
C VAL A 253 -14.43 6.36 -24.42
N SER A 254 -14.66 5.92 -23.19
CA SER A 254 -16.01 5.80 -22.64
C SER A 254 -16.70 7.17 -22.57
N GLU A 255 -17.97 7.24 -22.92
CA GLU A 255 -18.80 8.45 -22.72
C GLU A 255 -18.99 8.78 -21.24
N ASP A 256 -18.89 7.77 -20.37
CA ASP A 256 -18.96 7.91 -18.91
C ASP A 256 -17.61 8.28 -18.27
N LEU A 257 -16.54 8.42 -19.07
CA LEU A 257 -15.24 8.81 -18.55
C LEU A 257 -15.32 10.25 -18.01
N MET A 258 -15.02 10.38 -16.72
CA MET A 258 -14.93 11.68 -16.05
C MET A 258 -13.48 12.07 -15.80
N ARG A 259 -13.22 13.39 -15.80
CA ARG A 259 -11.90 13.95 -15.52
C ARG A 259 -11.74 14.24 -14.04
N VAL A 260 -10.58 13.92 -13.46
CA VAL A 260 -10.22 14.39 -12.12
C VAL A 260 -9.98 15.90 -12.16
N THR A 261 -10.82 16.66 -11.47
CA THR A 261 -10.74 18.13 -11.38
C THR A 261 -10.08 18.61 -10.09
N GLY A 262 -9.92 17.72 -9.11
CA GLY A 262 -9.19 18.02 -7.89
C GLY A 262 -9.05 16.81 -7.00
N VAL A 263 -7.93 16.75 -6.27
CA VAL A 263 -7.71 15.78 -5.21
C VAL A 263 -7.23 16.50 -3.96
N VAL A 264 -7.84 16.17 -2.82
CA VAL A 264 -7.45 16.66 -1.50
C VAL A 264 -7.01 15.48 -0.66
N TYR A 265 -5.74 15.47 -0.29
CA TYR A 265 -5.19 14.51 0.66
C TYR A 265 -5.17 15.15 2.03
N THR A 266 -5.72 14.45 3.03
CA THR A 266 -5.66 14.83 4.42
C THR A 266 -5.11 13.66 5.21
N TRP A 267 -4.08 13.86 6.02
CA TRP A 267 -3.48 12.76 6.77
C TRP A 267 -3.03 13.18 8.16
N ARG A 268 -2.91 12.18 9.02
CA ARG A 268 -2.57 12.33 10.43
C ARG A 268 -1.67 11.18 10.87
N ALA A 269 -0.43 11.49 11.25
CA ALA A 269 0.59 10.51 11.63
C ALA A 269 0.70 10.38 13.16
N ARG A 270 0.84 9.14 13.63
CA ARG A 270 0.92 8.78 15.04
C ARG A 270 1.98 7.72 15.30
N ILE A 271 2.46 7.71 16.53
CA ILE A 271 3.30 6.63 17.07
C ILE A 271 2.39 5.65 17.82
N PRO A 272 2.32 4.37 17.43
CA PRO A 272 1.54 3.37 18.15
C PRO A 272 1.98 3.23 19.61
N ALA A 273 1.05 2.86 20.50
CA ALA A 273 1.38 2.54 21.88
C ALA A 273 2.40 1.39 21.94
N GLY A 274 3.41 1.52 22.80
CA GLY A 274 4.47 0.52 22.97
C GLY A 274 5.72 0.73 22.12
N VAL A 275 5.72 1.68 21.17
CA VAL A 275 6.94 2.09 20.46
C VAL A 275 7.75 3.03 21.36
N VAL A 276 8.99 2.65 21.67
CA VAL A 276 9.90 3.45 22.50
C VAL A 276 10.36 4.67 21.69
N GLN A 277 10.02 5.86 22.18
CA GLN A 277 10.54 7.11 21.63
C GLN A 277 11.89 7.41 22.29
N THR A 278 12.89 7.77 21.47
CA THR A 278 14.22 8.12 21.98
C THR A 278 14.35 9.62 22.29
N LEU A 279 13.36 10.44 21.90
CA LEU A 279 13.36 11.90 22.10
C LEU A 279 12.32 12.36 23.13
N PRO A 280 12.63 13.33 24.02
CA PRO A 280 11.76 13.70 25.15
C PRO A 280 10.54 14.57 24.78
N GLN A 281 10.49 15.10 23.56
CA GLN A 281 9.40 15.97 23.07
C GLN A 281 9.11 15.62 21.60
N GLY A 282 8.30 14.60 21.37
CA GLY A 282 7.75 14.31 20.05
C GLY A 282 6.95 15.49 19.50
N LYS A 283 7.04 15.75 18.19
CA LYS A 283 6.12 16.70 17.54
C LYS A 283 4.69 16.20 17.73
N ALA A 284 3.81 17.11 18.16
CA ALA A 284 2.39 16.81 18.28
C ALA A 284 1.85 16.26 16.95
N ASP A 285 1.02 15.23 17.08
CA ASP A 285 0.22 14.69 16.01
C ASP A 285 -0.71 15.79 15.46
N ARG A 286 -0.46 16.20 14.21
CA ARG A 286 -1.19 17.27 13.53
C ARG A 286 -1.71 16.76 12.20
N GLN A 287 -2.97 17.06 11.92
CA GLN A 287 -3.55 16.88 10.61
C GLN A 287 -2.84 17.79 9.60
N ARG A 288 -2.51 17.22 8.44
CA ARG A 288 -1.89 17.92 7.31
C ARG A 288 -2.75 17.75 6.07
N THR A 289 -2.58 18.64 5.11
CA THR A 289 -3.37 18.64 3.88
C THR A 289 -2.53 19.07 2.70
N THR A 290 -2.70 18.39 1.56
CA THR A 290 -2.18 18.81 0.26
C THR A 290 -3.29 18.71 -0.78
N ARG A 291 -3.24 19.59 -1.77
CA ARG A 291 -4.25 19.72 -2.81
C ARG A 291 -3.56 19.71 -4.17
N ILE A 292 -4.09 18.92 -5.09
CA ILE A 292 -3.63 18.87 -6.48
C ILE A 292 -4.81 18.93 -7.43
N GLY A 293 -4.53 19.23 -8.69
CA GLY A 293 -5.53 19.29 -9.74
C GLY A 293 -5.64 20.66 -10.41
N PRO A 294 -6.48 20.73 -11.44
CA PRO A 294 -7.11 19.59 -12.13
C PRO A 294 -6.10 18.82 -13.00
N ASP A 295 -6.52 17.65 -13.49
CA ASP A 295 -5.81 16.94 -14.55
C ASP A 295 -6.00 17.70 -15.87
N TYR A 296 -5.00 18.48 -16.29
CA TYR A 296 -5.04 19.21 -17.56
C TYR A 296 -4.49 18.39 -18.73
N TRP A 297 -3.95 17.19 -18.50
CA TRP A 297 -3.41 16.40 -19.59
C TRP A 297 -4.53 15.59 -20.23
N ILE A 298 -4.69 15.76 -21.54
CA ILE A 298 -5.61 15.00 -22.37
C ILE A 298 -4.86 14.40 -23.55
N LEU A 299 -5.38 13.24 -23.95
CA LEU A 299 -5.22 12.46 -25.17
C LEU A 299 -4.85 13.12 -26.52
N ALA A 300 -4.76 14.43 -26.65
CA ALA A 300 -4.67 15.11 -27.94
C ALA A 300 -3.23 15.45 -28.39
N ALA A 301 -2.20 15.11 -27.61
CA ALA A 301 -0.83 15.55 -27.86
C ALA A 301 0.24 14.44 -27.82
N GLU A 302 -0.14 13.18 -28.06
CA GLU A 302 0.82 12.09 -28.35
C GLU A 302 0.56 11.47 -29.73
#